data_AF-A0A958Q901-F1
#
_entry.id   AF-A0A958Q901-F1
#
_cell.length_a   1.000
_cell.length_b   1.000
_cell.length_c   1.000
_cell.angle_alpha   90.00
_cell.angle_beta   90.00
_cell.angle_gamma   90.00
#
_symmetry.space_group_name_H-M   'P 1'
#
loop_
_entity.id
_entity.type
_entity.pdbx_description
1 polymer ?
#
loop_
_entity_poly.entity_id
_entity_poly.type
_entity_poly.pdbx_seq_one_letter_code
_entity_poly.pdbx_strand_id
1 'polypeptide(L)'
;MSIDWLFDRQRDLENGKIIYACPGAARSQWDMSYRIEDLLPIAQRAANLKKIPVDIVQLILPSDAVAGDLFLCPTEIGDPGPRGEPSIKWSTVDTREAADMMKDVRQGTSPIFATQKIQTVEPDA
;
A
#
# COMPACT_ATOMS: atom_id res chain seq x y z
N MET A 1 -5.38 4.19 -16.52
CA MET A 1 -4.20 3.30 -16.40
C MET A 1 -3.93 3.03 -14.92
N SER A 2 -3.26 1.93 -14.56
CA SER A 2 -2.95 1.62 -13.13
C SER A 2 -2.14 2.74 -12.46
N ILE A 3 -1.35 3.49 -13.23
CA ILE A 3 -0.61 4.66 -12.75
C ILE A 3 -1.53 5.85 -12.40
N ASP A 4 -2.60 6.09 -13.16
CA ASP A 4 -3.56 7.17 -12.86
C ASP A 4 -4.24 6.94 -11.51
N TRP A 5 -4.54 5.67 -11.20
CA TRP A 5 -5.10 5.28 -9.91
C TRP A 5 -4.16 5.64 -8.74
N LEU A 6 -2.84 5.53 -8.91
CA LEU A 6 -1.87 5.95 -7.88
C LEU A 6 -1.90 7.46 -7.67
N PHE A 7 -1.92 8.24 -8.75
CA PHE A 7 -2.01 9.70 -8.68
C PHE A 7 -3.32 10.16 -8.06
N ASP A 8 -4.43 9.47 -8.34
CA ASP A 8 -5.71 9.73 -7.69
C ASP A 8 -5.61 9.49 -6.18
N ARG A 9 -4.98 8.39 -5.73
CA ARG A 9 -4.74 8.14 -4.29
C ARG A 9 -3.86 9.21 -3.66
N GLN A 10 -2.79 9.64 -4.33
CA GLN A 10 -1.97 10.76 -3.83
C GLN A 10 -2.80 12.04 -3.69
N ARG A 11 -3.57 12.40 -4.71
CA ARG A 11 -4.45 13.58 -4.68
C ARG A 11 -5.51 13.46 -3.57
N ASP A 12 -6.03 12.27 -3.33
CA ASP A 12 -6.98 12.02 -2.24
C ASP A 12 -6.34 12.33 -0.87
N LEU A 13 -5.09 11.90 -0.65
CA LEU A 13 -4.32 12.23 0.57
C LEU A 13 -4.04 13.74 0.68
N GLU A 14 -3.64 14.38 -0.42
CA GLU A 14 -3.40 15.84 -0.47
C GLU A 14 -4.68 16.64 -0.13
N ASN A 15 -5.86 16.10 -0.45
CA ASN A 15 -7.15 16.67 -0.09
C ASN A 15 -7.62 16.28 1.34
N GLY A 16 -6.77 15.61 2.12
CA GLY A 16 -7.07 15.22 3.50
C GLY A 16 -7.96 13.99 3.64
N LYS A 17 -8.15 13.18 2.58
CA LYS A 17 -8.86 11.91 2.71
C LYS A 17 -7.97 10.89 3.42
N ILE A 18 -8.60 10.05 4.24
CA ILE A 18 -7.92 8.96 4.94
C ILE A 18 -8.02 7.71 4.07
N ILE A 19 -6.87 7.13 3.74
CA ILE A 19 -6.77 5.86 3.03
C ILE A 19 -6.03 4.88 3.92
N TYR A 20 -6.60 3.69 4.08
CA TYR A 20 -5.97 2.57 4.77
C TYR A 20 -5.45 1.56 3.74
N ALA A 21 -4.45 0.80 4.15
CA ALA A 21 -3.90 -0.29 3.37
C ALA A 21 -3.51 -1.48 4.24
N CYS A 22 -3.51 -2.68 3.67
CA CYS A 22 -2.91 -3.86 4.30
C CYS A 22 -2.28 -4.78 3.25
N PRO A 23 -1.27 -5.59 3.64
CA PRO A 23 -0.78 -6.67 2.82
C PRO A 23 -1.89 -7.64 2.41
N GLY A 24 -2.01 -7.90 1.11
CA GLY A 24 -2.94 -8.87 0.55
C GLY A 24 -2.46 -10.32 0.72
N ALA A 25 -3.23 -11.27 0.18
CA ALA A 25 -2.90 -12.70 0.26
C ALA A 25 -1.64 -13.06 -0.53
N ALA A 26 -1.42 -12.46 -1.70
CA ALA A 26 -0.24 -12.71 -2.52
C ALA A 26 1.00 -11.94 -2.02
N ARG A 27 2.18 -12.41 -2.43
CA ARG A 27 3.44 -11.69 -2.21
C ARG A 27 3.42 -10.40 -3.02
N SER A 28 3.79 -9.28 -2.40
CA SER A 28 3.79 -7.94 -3.01
C SER A 28 2.40 -7.38 -3.40
N GLN A 29 1.32 -8.02 -2.98
CA GLN A 29 -0.03 -7.45 -3.09
C GLN A 29 -0.34 -6.60 -1.87
N TRP A 30 -0.98 -5.46 -2.11
CA TRP A 30 -1.57 -4.62 -1.08
C TRP A 30 -2.99 -4.26 -1.49
N ASP A 31 -3.89 -4.29 -0.52
CA ASP A 31 -5.27 -3.88 -0.66
C ASP A 31 -5.47 -2.53 0.03
N MET A 32 -6.24 -1.63 -0.56
CA MET A 32 -6.48 -0.27 -0.07
C MET A 32 -7.97 0.03 0.01
N SER A 33 -8.39 0.70 1.08
CA SER A 33 -9.78 1.18 1.24
C SER A 33 -9.82 2.49 2.03
N TYR A 34 -10.89 3.27 1.85
CA TYR A 34 -11.22 4.42 2.71
C TYR A 34 -11.79 4.00 4.06
N ARG A 35 -12.14 2.72 4.22
CA ARG A 35 -12.73 2.17 5.44
C ARG A 35 -11.90 1.02 5.95
N ILE A 36 -11.55 1.07 7.23
CA ILE A 36 -10.78 0.01 7.88
C ILE A 36 -11.56 -1.31 7.92
N GLU A 37 -12.89 -1.26 8.05
CA GLU A 37 -13.73 -2.46 8.13
C GLU A 37 -13.65 -3.34 6.88
N ASP A 38 -13.41 -2.73 5.72
CA ASP A 38 -13.26 -3.47 4.45
C ASP A 38 -11.94 -4.25 4.41
N LEU A 39 -10.92 -3.78 5.14
CA LEU A 39 -9.59 -4.39 5.17
C LEU A 39 -9.46 -5.48 6.23
N LEU A 40 -10.23 -5.42 7.32
CA LEU A 40 -10.20 -6.44 8.38
C LEU A 40 -10.32 -7.89 7.85
N PRO A 41 -11.33 -8.26 7.02
CA PRO A 41 -11.43 -9.62 6.51
C PRO A 41 -10.29 -9.99 5.55
N ILE A 42 -9.70 -9.02 4.85
CA ILE A 42 -8.56 -9.23 3.94
C ILE A 42 -7.29 -9.48 4.76
N ALA A 43 -7.01 -8.62 5.74
CA ALA A 43 -5.89 -8.74 6.65
C ALA A 43 -5.95 -10.06 7.43
N GLN A 44 -7.11 -10.44 7.95
CA GLN A 44 -7.30 -11.72 8.64
C GLN A 44 -6.99 -12.91 7.73
N ARG A 45 -7.51 -12.89 6.50
CA ARG A 45 -7.22 -13.93 5.51
C ARG A 45 -5.72 -14.00 5.20
N ALA A 46 -5.07 -12.84 5.02
CA ALA A 46 -3.65 -12.78 4.74
C ALA A 46 -2.81 -13.28 5.91
N ALA A 47 -3.14 -12.90 7.15
CA ALA A 47 -2.48 -13.37 8.36
C ALA A 47 -2.60 -14.89 8.51
N ASN A 48 -3.81 -15.42 8.34
CA ASN A 48 -4.10 -16.85 8.40
C ASN A 48 -3.33 -17.65 7.34
N LEU A 49 -3.27 -17.13 6.11
CA LEU A 49 -2.58 -17.77 4.99
C LEU A 49 -1.07 -17.79 5.18
N LYS A 50 -0.50 -16.67 5.66
CA LYS A 50 0.95 -16.50 5.82
C LYS A 50 1.46 -16.97 7.18
N LYS A 51 0.57 -17.27 8.13
CA LYS A 51 0.86 -17.65 9.52
C LYS A 51 1.77 -16.65 10.24
N ILE A 52 1.55 -15.36 9.95
CA ILE A 52 2.24 -14.23 10.57
C ILE A 52 1.25 -13.09 10.80
N PRO A 53 1.51 -12.19 11.75
CA PRO A 53 0.71 -10.98 11.93
C PRO A 53 0.72 -10.11 10.67
N VAL A 54 -0.39 -9.44 10.39
CA VAL A 54 -0.53 -8.50 9.27
C VAL A 54 -0.97 -7.14 9.81
N ASP A 55 -0.21 -6.11 9.48
CA ASP A 55 -0.54 -4.74 9.88
C ASP A 55 -1.50 -4.09 8.89
N ILE A 56 -2.53 -3.44 9.43
CA ILE A 56 -3.32 -2.42 8.74
C ILE A 56 -2.69 -1.07 9.05
N VAL A 57 -2.35 -0.36 7.99
CA VAL A 57 -1.70 0.94 8.05
C VAL A 57 -2.59 2.02 7.46
N GLN A 58 -2.41 3.26 7.90
CA GLN A 58 -2.88 4.45 7.22
C GLN A 58 -1.80 4.91 6.25
N LEU A 59 -2.19 5.21 5.02
CA LEU A 59 -1.34 5.86 4.05
C LEU A 59 -1.30 7.37 4.34
N ILE A 60 -0.09 7.92 4.34
CA ILE A 60 0.16 9.34 4.52
C ILE A 60 1.12 9.84 3.44
N LEU A 61 1.18 11.16 3.26
CA LEU A 61 2.13 11.76 2.32
C LEU A 61 3.56 11.51 2.81
N PRO A 62 4.52 11.28 1.91
CA PRO A 62 5.93 11.11 2.29
C PRO A 62 6.53 12.31 3.04
N SER A 63 5.94 13.51 2.91
CA SER A 63 6.33 14.71 3.66
C SER A 63 5.96 14.64 5.14
N ASP A 64 4.97 13.83 5.49
CA ASP A 64 4.39 13.75 6.82
C ASP A 64 4.94 12.54 7.61
N ALA A 65 5.83 11.77 6.98
CA ALA A 65 6.48 10.61 7.57
C ALA A 65 7.37 11.00 8.74
N VAL A 66 7.32 10.21 9.82
CA VAL A 66 8.21 10.36 10.97
C VAL A 66 9.25 9.23 11.02
N ALA A 67 10.27 9.40 11.86
CA ALA A 67 11.32 8.40 12.01
C ALA A 67 10.72 7.05 12.45
N GLY A 68 11.01 6.00 11.66
CA GLY A 68 10.51 4.64 11.89
C GLY A 68 9.29 4.27 11.05
N ASP A 69 8.66 5.22 10.34
CA ASP A 69 7.62 4.91 9.37
C ASP A 69 8.23 4.18 8.16
N LEU A 70 7.47 3.25 7.59
CA LEU A 70 7.84 2.57 6.35
C LEU A 70 7.25 3.30 5.14
N PHE A 71 7.86 3.11 3.98
CA PHE A 71 7.39 3.63 2.70
C PHE A 71 6.92 2.47 1.82
N LEU A 72 5.67 2.54 1.38
CA LEU A 72 5.06 1.66 0.41
C LEU A 72 5.34 2.18 -1.00
N CYS A 73 6.09 1.39 -1.79
CA CYS A 73 6.51 1.76 -3.13
C CYS A 73 6.01 0.78 -4.20
N PRO A 74 5.45 1.29 -5.32
CA PRO A 74 5.10 0.45 -6.45
C PRO A 74 6.37 0.05 -7.21
N THR A 75 6.64 -1.25 -7.27
CA THR A 75 7.83 -1.82 -7.93
C THR A 75 7.55 -2.28 -9.35
N GLU A 76 6.30 -2.57 -9.69
CA GLU A 76 5.86 -2.96 -11.04
C GLU A 76 4.44 -2.47 -11.24
N ILE A 77 4.20 -1.72 -12.31
CA ILE A 77 2.88 -1.19 -12.67
C ILE A 77 2.50 -1.81 -14.01
N GLY A 78 1.59 -2.79 -13.95
CA GLY A 78 1.06 -3.48 -15.11
C GLY A 78 -0.20 -2.82 -15.67
N ASP A 79 -0.69 -3.39 -16.75
CA ASP A 79 -1.99 -3.00 -17.32
C ASP A 79 -3.13 -3.32 -16.34
N PRO A 80 -4.19 -2.49 -16.30
CA PRO A 80 -5.37 -2.77 -15.50
C PRO A 80 -5.94 -4.15 -15.82
N GLY A 81 -6.45 -4.83 -14.79
CA GLY A 81 -7.09 -6.12 -14.96
C GLY A 81 -8.41 -6.03 -15.76
N PRO A 82 -9.06 -7.17 -16.04
CA PRO A 82 -10.24 -7.25 -16.89
C PRO A 82 -11.44 -6.40 -16.41
N ARG A 83 -11.48 -5.98 -15.14
CA ARG A 83 -12.53 -5.13 -14.57
C ARG A 83 -12.03 -3.72 -14.24
N GLY A 84 -10.87 -3.34 -14.75
CA GLY A 84 -10.24 -2.04 -14.50
C GLY A 84 -9.52 -1.94 -13.16
N GLU A 85 -9.35 -3.05 -12.45
CA GLU A 85 -8.58 -3.10 -11.20
C GLU A 85 -7.11 -2.76 -11.46
N PRO A 86 -6.45 -1.98 -10.57
CA PRO A 86 -5.04 -1.65 -10.72
C PRO A 86 -4.19 -2.91 -10.56
N SER A 87 -3.25 -3.12 -11.49
CA SER A 87 -2.26 -4.20 -11.41
C SER A 87 -0.93 -3.62 -10.95
N ILE A 88 -0.68 -3.68 -9.63
CA ILE A 88 0.49 -3.05 -9.02
C ILE A 88 1.14 -4.03 -8.04
N LYS A 89 2.44 -4.27 -8.22
CA LYS A 89 3.27 -4.95 -7.21
C LYS A 89 3.93 -3.91 -6.33
N TRP A 90 4.00 -4.23 -5.05
CA TRP A 90 4.46 -3.31 -4.01
C TRP A 90 5.63 -3.90 -3.22
N SER A 91 6.45 -3.00 -2.69
CA SER A 91 7.44 -3.28 -1.66
C SER A 91 7.30 -2.27 -0.52
N THR A 92 7.81 -2.63 0.65
CA THR A 92 7.98 -1.69 1.76
C THR A 92 9.46 -1.52 2.04
N VAL A 93 9.87 -0.29 2.35
CA VAL A 93 11.25 0.06 2.69
C VAL A 93 11.24 1.08 3.83
N ASP A 94 12.38 1.24 4.49
CA ASP A 94 12.54 2.05 5.70
C ASP A 94 12.91 3.51 5.43
N THR A 95 13.29 3.84 4.20
CA THR A 95 13.75 5.19 3.81
C THR A 95 13.10 5.66 2.52
N ARG A 96 12.89 6.97 2.42
CA ARG A 96 12.31 7.61 1.23
C ARG A 96 13.22 7.41 0.01
N GLU A 97 14.52 7.53 0.20
CA GLU A 97 15.53 7.39 -0.85
C GLU A 97 15.53 5.96 -1.41
N ALA A 98 15.46 4.94 -0.56
CA ALA A 98 15.30 3.56 -1.01
C ALA A 98 13.98 3.37 -1.77
N ALA A 99 12.89 4.01 -1.32
CA ALA A 99 11.60 3.93 -2.00
C ALA A 99 11.66 4.51 -3.41
N ASP A 100 12.35 5.64 -3.58
CA ASP A 100 12.58 6.28 -4.87
C ASP A 100 13.47 5.43 -5.80
N MET A 101 14.49 4.75 -5.27
CA MET A 101 15.35 3.84 -6.05
C MET A 101 14.64 2.55 -6.52
N MET A 102 13.57 2.14 -5.83
CA MET A 102 12.81 0.92 -6.12
C MET A 102 11.71 1.11 -7.18
N LYS A 103 11.46 2.35 -7.62
CA LYS A 103 10.42 2.68 -8.59
C LYS A 103 10.74 2.09 -9.96
N ASP A 104 9.70 1.63 -10.66
CA ASP A 104 9.83 1.27 -12.07
C ASP A 104 10.09 2.53 -12.92
N VAL A 105 11.36 2.75 -13.26
CA VAL A 105 11.84 3.90 -14.04
C VAL A 105 11.16 3.99 -15.41
N ARG A 106 10.65 2.88 -15.96
CA ARG A 106 9.96 2.86 -17.26
C ARG A 106 8.62 3.58 -17.23
N GLN A 107 7.97 3.63 -16.07
CA GLN A 107 6.64 4.23 -15.87
C GLN A 107 6.72 5.66 -15.30
N GLY A 108 7.93 6.21 -15.13
CA GLY A 108 8.14 7.59 -14.67
C GLY A 108 8.02 7.77 -13.15
N THR A 109 7.60 8.95 -12.72
CA THR A 109 7.52 9.32 -11.29
C THR A 109 6.25 8.78 -10.66
N SER A 110 6.23 7.49 -10.34
CA SER A 110 5.13 6.90 -9.56
C SER A 110 5.11 7.45 -8.13
N PRO A 111 3.91 7.71 -7.55
CA PRO A 111 3.77 8.07 -6.14
C PRO A 111 4.29 6.98 -5.21
N ILE A 112 4.84 7.39 -4.06
CA ILE A 112 5.13 6.55 -2.90
C ILE A 112 4.29 7.03 -1.74
N PHE A 113 3.98 6.14 -0.81
CA PHE A 113 3.17 6.44 0.37
C PHE A 113 3.96 6.09 1.61
N ALA A 114 4.00 6.99 2.60
CA ALA A 114 4.45 6.59 3.92
C ALA A 114 3.31 5.87 4.64
N THR A 115 3.64 4.97 5.56
CA THR A 115 2.67 4.11 6.25
C THR A 115 2.77 4.28 7.75
N GLN A 116 1.65 4.57 8.40
CA GLN A 116 1.53 4.59 9.85
C GLN A 116 0.69 3.42 10.33
N LYS A 117 1.21 2.63 11.27
CA LYS A 117 0.50 1.47 11.79
C LYS A 117 -0.73 1.89 12.59
N ILE A 118 -1.90 1.35 12.23
CA ILE A 118 -3.17 1.58 12.93
C ILE A 118 -3.53 0.38 13.79
N GLN A 119 -3.42 -0.82 13.22
CA GLN A 119 -3.81 -2.06 13.89
C GLN A 119 -2.95 -3.22 13.38
N THR A 120 -2.74 -4.22 14.24
CA THR A 120 -2.17 -5.52 13.86
C THR A 120 -3.26 -6.58 13.95
N VAL A 121 -3.36 -7.41 12.91
CA VAL A 121 -4.26 -8.57 12.85
C VAL A 121 -3.43 -9.84 12.99
N GLU A 122 -3.74 -10.62 14.01
CA GLU A 122 -3.07 -11.89 14.30
C GLU A 122 -3.72 -13.04 13.53
N PRO A 123 -2.96 -14.07 13.13
CA PRO A 123 -3.55 -15.29 12.59
C PRO A 123 -4.40 -16.01 13.65
N ASP A 124 -5.48 -16.65 13.20
CA ASP A 124 -6.27 -17.55 14.04
C ASP A 124 -5.40 -18.72 14.52
N ALA A 125 -5.60 -19.12 15.78
CA ALA A 125 -4.89 -20.21 16.45
C ALA A 125 -5.11 -21.58 15.79
#